data_AF-A0A3S0W4Z4-F1
#
_entry.id   AF-A0A3S0W4Z4-F1
#
_cell.length_a   1.000
_cell.length_b   1.000
_cell.length_c   1.000
_cell.angle_alpha   90.00
_cell.angle_beta   90.00
_cell.angle_gamma   90.00
#
_symmetry.space_group_name_H-M   'P 1'
#
loop_
_entity.id
_entity.type
_entity.pdbx_description
1 polymer ?
#
loop_
_entity_poly.entity_id
_entity_poly.type
_entity_poly.pdbx_seq_one_letter_code
_entity_poly.pdbx_strand_id
1 'polypeptide(L)' 'MITEINVRFVAFVSSLAKAGANLPLDYLEANLNSEHFSHTYKHYEFPQGTIFLRDVDEKPVVMNEKDLLTMGPSHA' A
#
# COMPACT_ATOMS: atom_id res chain seq x y z
N MET A 1 8.65 -9.95 19.56
CA MET A 1 9.19 -8.64 19.96
C MET A 1 8.58 -7.60 19.04
N ILE A 2 7.90 -6.58 19.58
CA ILE A 2 7.39 -5.45 18.79
C ILE A 2 8.39 -4.30 18.97
N THR A 3 8.88 -3.72 17.87
CA THR A 3 9.88 -2.64 17.90
C THR A 3 9.25 -1.26 18.06
N GLU A 4 8.13 -1.01 17.38
CA GLU A 4 7.44 0.28 17.40
C GLU A 4 5.96 0.11 17.05
N ILE A 5 5.11 1.00 17.58
CA ILE A 5 3.72 1.17 17.16
C ILE A 5 3.54 2.63 16.73
N ASN A 6 3.27 2.84 15.44
CA ASN A 6 2.97 4.16 14.89
C ASN A 6 1.45 4.38 14.85
N VAL A 7 0.97 5.34 15.62
CA VAL A 7 -0.46 5.75 15.61
C VAL A 7 -0.68 6.92 14.64
N ARG A 8 -0.17 6.77 13.42
CA ARG A 8 -0.30 7.71 12.30
C ARG A 8 0.09 7.01 11.00
N PHE A 9 -0.27 7.61 9.86
CA PHE A 9 0.30 7.15 8.59
C PHE A 9 1.81 7.30 8.58
N VAL A 10 2.47 6.24 8.14
CA VAL A 10 3.92 6.16 7.94
C VAL A 10 4.22 6.11 6.45
N ALA A 11 5.50 5.99 6.09
CA ALA A 11 5.91 5.85 4.71
C ALA A 11 5.20 4.67 4.01
N PHE A 12 5.07 4.79 2.67
CA PHE A 12 4.57 3.73 1.77
C PHE A 12 3.07 3.40 1.86
N VAL A 13 2.28 4.19 2.60
CA VAL A 13 0.81 4.01 2.66
C VAL A 13 0.16 4.11 1.28
N SER A 14 0.68 4.96 0.38
CA SER A 14 0.20 5.03 -1.01
C SER A 14 0.45 3.73 -1.79
N SER A 15 1.56 3.04 -1.56
CA SER A 15 1.86 1.74 -2.16
C SER A 15 0.91 0.66 -1.63
N LEU A 16 0.62 0.66 -0.33
CA LEU A 16 -0.37 -0.24 0.27
C LEU A 16 -1.77 -0.01 -0.32
N ALA A 17 -2.17 1.25 -0.48
CA ALA A 17 -3.44 1.62 -1.11
C ALA A 17 -3.51 1.13 -2.56
N LYS A 18 -2.42 1.32 -3.33
CA LYS A 18 -2.32 0.83 -4.71
C LYS A 18 -2.39 -0.70 -4.78
N ALA A 19 -1.91 -1.41 -3.77
CA ALA A 19 -1.98 -2.85 -3.64
C ALA A 19 -3.35 -3.37 -3.12
N GLY A 20 -4.28 -2.49 -2.76
CA GLY A 20 -5.64 -2.83 -2.35
C GLY A 20 -5.99 -2.49 -0.88
N ALA A 21 -5.00 -2.12 -0.06
CA ALA A 21 -5.21 -1.71 1.32
C ALA A 21 -5.34 -0.19 1.45
N ASN A 22 -6.50 0.36 1.07
CA ASN A 22 -6.73 1.80 0.97
C ASN A 22 -7.05 2.47 2.32
N LEU A 23 -6.11 2.40 3.24
CA LEU A 23 -6.20 3.01 4.57
C LEU A 23 -6.45 4.54 4.55
N PRO A 24 -5.91 5.32 3.59
CA PRO A 24 -6.26 6.74 3.45
C PRO A 24 -7.74 6.96 3.17
N LEU A 25 -8.36 6.16 2.31
CA LEU A 25 -9.79 6.25 2.04
C LEU A 25 -10.59 5.86 3.28
N ASP A 26 -10.24 4.74 3.92
CA ASP A 26 -10.90 4.31 5.16
C ASP A 26 -10.84 5.44 6.22
N TYR A 27 -9.69 6.12 6.35
CA TYR A 27 -9.54 7.25 7.27
C TYR A 27 -10.44 8.44 6.88
N LEU A 28 -10.50 8.80 5.60
CA LEU A 28 -11.38 9.88 5.15
C LEU A 28 -12.85 9.55 5.40
N GLU A 29 -13.28 8.33 5.08
CA GLU A 29 -14.65 7.87 5.32
C GLU A 29 -14.98 7.87 6.82
N ALA A 30 -14.08 7.38 7.66
CA ALA A 30 -14.27 7.38 9.11
C ALA A 30 -14.42 8.80 9.69
N ASN A 31 -13.79 9.82 9.09
CA ASN A 31 -13.84 11.20 9.59
C ASN A 31 -14.96 12.03 8.96
N LEU A 32 -15.25 11.82 7.68
CA LEU A 32 -16.18 12.64 6.90
C LEU A 32 -17.57 12.00 6.73
N ASN A 33 -17.67 10.69 6.91
CA ASN A 33 -18.90 9.91 6.76
C ASN A 33 -18.99 8.80 7.82
N SER A 34 -18.75 9.17 9.08
CA SER A 34 -18.57 8.24 10.19
C SER A 34 -19.76 7.30 10.42
N GLU A 35 -20.99 7.75 10.17
CA GLU A 35 -22.21 6.94 10.33
C GLU A 35 -22.28 5.74 9.39
N HIS A 36 -21.59 5.82 8.24
CA HIS A 36 -21.57 4.78 7.22
C HIS A 36 -20.24 4.01 7.17
N PHE A 37 -19.27 4.36 8.02
CA PHE A 37 -17.98 3.70 8.03
C PHE A 37 -18.09 2.28 8.59
N SER A 38 -17.53 1.32 7.86
CA SER A 38 -17.53 -0.09 8.27
C SER A 38 -16.50 -0.36 9.37
N HIS A 39 -16.97 -0.72 10.55
CA HIS A 39 -16.12 -1.18 11.67
C HIS A 39 -15.75 -2.66 11.62
N THR A 40 -16.23 -3.41 10.62
CA THR A 40 -15.85 -4.80 10.42
C THR A 40 -14.35 -4.91 10.19
N TYR A 41 -13.70 -5.82 10.93
CA TYR A 41 -12.29 -6.12 10.76
C TYR A 41 -11.99 -6.55 9.31
N LYS A 42 -10.96 -5.94 8.72
CA LYS A 42 -10.44 -6.31 7.40
C LYS A 42 -9.02 -6.86 7.57
N HIS A 43 -8.80 -8.09 7.11
CA HIS A 43 -7.45 -8.63 6.93
C HIS A 43 -7.04 -8.39 5.49
N TYR A 44 -5.94 -7.65 5.28
CA TYR A 44 -5.44 -7.36 3.95
C TYR A 44 -4.46 -8.45 3.53
N GLU A 45 -4.79 -9.13 2.43
CA GLU A 45 -3.92 -10.10 1.79
C GLU A 45 -3.45 -9.55 0.44
N PHE A 46 -2.17 -9.75 0.14
CA PHE A 46 -1.58 -9.34 -1.12
C PHE A 46 -1.19 -10.57 -1.94
N PRO A 47 -1.32 -10.53 -3.27
CA PRO A 47 -0.86 -11.62 -4.12
C PRO A 47 0.61 -11.97 -3.85
N GLN A 48 0.94 -13.25 -3.91
CA GLN A 48 2.32 -13.70 -3.71
C GLN A 48 3.27 -13.07 -4.74
N GLY A 49 4.41 -12.56 -4.26
CA GLY A 49 5.39 -11.85 -5.08
C GLY A 49 5.03 -10.39 -5.35
N THR A 50 4.02 -9.82 -4.67
CA THR A 50 3.77 -8.37 -4.73
C THR A 50 4.96 -7.62 -4.13
N ILE A 51 5.57 -6.76 -4.94
CA ILE A 51 6.62 -5.83 -4.53
C ILE A 51 6.18 -4.40 -4.84
N PHE A 52 6.85 -3.43 -4.23
CA PHE A 52 6.78 -2.06 -4.69
C PHE A 52 8.18 -1.50 -4.92
N LEU A 53 8.33 -0.76 -6.01
CA LEU A 53 9.52 0.01 -6.31
C LEU A 53 9.25 1.45 -5.92
N ARG A 54 10.21 2.06 -5.23
CA ARG A 54 10.21 3.48 -4.97
C ARG A 54 11.38 4.11 -5.70
N ASP A 55 11.09 5.15 -6.45
CA ASP A 55 12.06 6.19 -6.76
C ASP A 55 11.80 7.38 -5.82
N VAL A 56 12.81 8.22 -5.61
CA VAL A 56 12.71 9.47 -4.86
C VAL A 56 11.86 10.49 -5.61
N ASP A 57 11.96 10.51 -6.94
CA ASP A 57 11.33 11.53 -7.79
C ASP A 57 10.10 11.01 -8.56
N GLU A 58 9.78 9.72 -8.45
CA GLU A 58 8.68 9.11 -9.20
C GLU A 58 7.57 8.52 -8.33
N LYS A 59 6.43 8.24 -8.98
CA LYS A 59 5.30 7.57 -8.36
C LYS A 59 5.69 6.12 -8.03
N PRO A 60 5.38 5.61 -6.82
CA PRO A 60 5.69 4.23 -6.48
C PRO A 60 4.95 3.27 -7.42
N VAL A 61 5.69 2.26 -7.88
CA VAL A 61 5.15 1.20 -8.75
C VAL A 61 4.87 -0.01 -7.89
N VAL A 62 3.67 -0.57 -7.98
CA VAL A 62 3.31 -1.85 -7.36
C VAL A 62 3.19 -2.87 -8.47
N MET A 63 3.89 -4.00 -8.35
CA MET A 63 4.01 -5.01 -9.42
C MET A 63 4.30 -6.40 -8.85
N ASN A 64 4.29 -7.43 -9.70
CA ASN A 64 4.83 -8.72 -9.33
C ASN A 64 6.36 -8.73 -9.49
N GLU A 65 7.07 -9.37 -8.57
CA GLU A 65 8.53 -9.52 -8.62
C GLU A 65 9.02 -10.15 -9.92
N LYS A 66 8.27 -11.11 -10.48
CA LYS A 66 8.62 -11.76 -11.74
C LYS A 66 8.63 -10.79 -12.93
N ASP A 67 7.76 -9.79 -12.89
CA ASP A 67 7.68 -8.78 -13.95
C ASP A 67 8.96 -7.93 -13.95
N LEU A 68 9.56 -7.67 -12.78
CA LEU A 68 10.82 -6.92 -12.67
C LEU A 68 11.99 -7.70 -13.28
N LEU A 69 12.05 -9.02 -13.02
CA LEU A 69 13.13 -9.87 -13.51
C LEU A 69 13.07 -10.14 -15.02
N THR A 70 11.92 -9.87 -15.65
CA THR A 70 11.72 -10.01 -17.10
C THR A 70 11.84 -8.69 -17.87
N MET A 71 11.97 -7.56 -17.17
CA MET A 71 12.28 -6.28 -17.79
C MET A 71 13.70 -6.33 -18.37
N GLY A 72 13.80 -6.22 -19.70
CA GLY A 72 15.08 -6.14 -20.39
C GLY A 72 15.90 -4.91 -19.97
N PRO A 73 17.19 -4.83 -20.31
CA PRO A 73 18.12 -3.78 -19.88
C PRO A 73 17.81 -2.36 -20.44
N SER A 74 16.67 -2.16 -21.10
CA SER A 74 16.26 -0.90 -21.72
C SER A 74 15.56 0.08 -20.77
N HIS A 75 15.35 -0.31 -19.51
CA HIS A 75 14.57 0.43 -18.51
C HIS A 75 15.33 0.68 -17.20
N ALA A 76 16.67 0.57 -17.24
CA ALA A 76 17.57 0.95 -16.15
C ALA A 76 18.18 2.34 -16.40
#